data_AF-A0A1B9SB39-F1
#
_entry.id   AF-A0A1B9SB39-F1
#
_cell.length_a   1.000
_cell.length_b   1.000
_cell.length_c   1.000
_cell.angle_alpha   90.00
_cell.angle_beta   90.00
_cell.angle_gamma   90.00
#
_symmetry.space_group_name_H-M   'P 1'
#
loop_
_entity.id
_entity.type
_entity.pdbx_description
1 polymer ?
#
loop_
_entity_poly.entity_id
_entity_poly.type
_entity_poly.pdbx_seq_one_letter_code
_entity_poly.pdbx_strand_id
1 'polypeptide(L)' 'MTHPFYVFGSYGFAGVMILAIIAWTWIDGRLRRRELAALEASGIRRRSQRPPEGDAK' A
#
# COMPACT_ATOMS: atom_id res chain seq x y z
N MET A 1 -10.37 8.44 39.53
CA MET A 1 -9.67 8.14 38.26
C MET A 1 -10.54 8.66 37.12
N THR A 2 -10.06 9.64 36.35
CA THR A 2 -10.84 10.31 35.29
C THR A 2 -10.87 9.44 34.02
N HIS A 3 -12.04 8.89 33.69
CA HIS A 3 -12.30 8.09 32.46
C HIS A 3 -11.79 8.67 31.14
N PRO A 4 -11.77 10.00 30.90
CA PRO A 4 -11.32 10.58 29.64
C PRO A 4 -9.91 10.15 29.23
N PHE A 5 -8.99 9.95 30.18
CA PHE A 5 -7.63 9.53 29.89
C PHE A 5 -7.58 8.15 29.21
N TYR A 6 -8.37 7.20 29.70
CA TYR A 6 -8.45 5.86 29.12
C TYR A 6 -9.10 5.88 27.73
N VAL A 7 -10.10 6.74 27.53
CA VAL A 7 -10.79 6.91 26.23
C VAL A 7 -9.83 7.50 25.21
N PHE A 8 -9.22 8.66 25.49
CA PHE A 8 -8.29 9.27 24.54
C PHE A 8 -7.05 8.41 24.32
N GLY A 9 -6.55 7.72 25.36
CA GLY A 9 -5.45 6.78 25.23
C GLY A 9 -5.76 5.60 24.31
N SER A 10 -6.93 4.96 24.46
CA SER A 10 -7.31 3.82 23.64
C SER A 10 -7.56 4.19 22.18
N TYR A 11 -8.29 5.29 21.92
CA TYR A 11 -8.53 5.78 20.57
C TYR A 11 -7.26 6.33 19.92
N GLY A 12 -6.40 7.01 20.68
CA GLY A 12 -5.10 7.47 20.21
C GLY A 12 -4.21 6.30 19.80
N PHE A 13 -4.12 5.26 20.63
CA PHE A 13 -3.36 4.05 20.32
C PHE A 13 -3.92 3.32 19.10
N ALA A 14 -5.25 3.17 19.01
CA ALA A 14 -5.90 2.59 17.84
C ALA A 14 -5.58 3.38 16.56
N GLY A 15 -5.63 4.73 16.63
CA GLY A 15 -5.27 5.60 15.51
C GLY A 15 -3.81 5.40 15.07
N VAL A 16 -2.87 5.31 16.03
CA VAL A 16 -1.46 5.03 15.73
C VAL A 16 -1.29 3.67 15.06
N MET A 17 -1.99 2.63 15.52
CA MET A 17 -1.93 1.30 14.91
C MET A 17 -2.45 1.31 13.47
N ILE A 18 -3.57 2.01 13.21
CA ILE A 18 -4.11 2.16 11.85
C ILE A 18 -3.09 2.87 10.94
N LEU A 19 -2.51 3.97 11.41
CA LEU A 19 -1.50 4.71 10.65
C LEU A 19 -0.25 3.87 10.37
N ALA A 20 0.19 3.06 11.34
CA ALA A 20 1.32 2.15 11.17
C ALA A 20 1.06 1.11 10.07
N ILE A 21 -0.14 0.51 10.05
CA ILE A 21 -0.53 -0.47 9.02
C ILE A 21 -0.64 0.19 7.64
N ILE A 22 -1.21 1.39 7.56
CA ILE A 22 -1.29 2.17 6.31
C ILE A 22 0.11 2.45 5.78
N ALA A 23 1.00 2.97 6.63
CA ALA A 23 2.38 3.27 6.27
C ALA A 23 3.12 2.01 5.80
N TRP A 24 2.98 0.91 6.53
CA TRP A 24 3.57 -0.39 6.16
C TRP A 24 3.09 -0.87 4.79
N THR A 25 1.79 -0.87 4.56
CA THR A 25 1.17 -1.30 3.29
C THR A 25 1.63 -0.45 2.12
N TRP A 26 1.76 0.86 2.35
CA TRP A 26 2.25 1.79 1.34
C TRP A 26 3.72 1.54 0.98
N ILE A 27 4.57 1.29 1.99
CA ILE A 27 5.98 0.93 1.81
C ILE A 27 6.11 -0.40 1.06
N ASP A 28 5.37 -1.43 1.45
CA ASP A 28 5.35 -2.74 0.78
C ASP A 28 4.96 -2.60 -0.71
N GLY A 29 3.89 -1.86 -0.99
CA GLY A 29 3.46 -1.55 -2.35
C GLY A 29 4.51 -0.74 -3.13
N ARG A 30 5.23 0.17 -2.48
CA ARG A 30 6.29 0.95 -3.13
C ARG A 30 7.49 0.08 -3.48
N LEU A 31 7.91 -0.82 -2.59
CA LEU A 31 9.01 -1.77 -2.83
C LEU A 31 8.68 -2.69 -4.00
N ARG A 32 7.48 -3.29 -4.02
CA ARG A 32 7.02 -4.14 -5.13
C ARG A 32 7.03 -3.39 -6.46
N ARG A 33 6.55 -2.14 -6.49
CA ARG A 33 6.56 -1.33 -7.72
C ARG A 33 7.97 -1.04 -8.24
N ARG A 34 8.95 -0.86 -7.35
CA ARG A 34 10.36 -0.65 -7.75
C ARG A 34 10.95 -1.91 -8.37
N GLU A 35 10.68 -3.07 -7.77
CA GLU A 35 11.13 -4.35 -8.31
C GLU A 35 10.55 -4.60 -9.70
N LEU A 36 9.25 -4.34 -9.88
CA LEU A 36 8.58 -4.47 -11.17
C LEU A 36 9.13 -3.51 -12.22
N ALA A 37 9.41 -2.26 -11.85
CA ALA A 37 10.03 -1.29 -12.75
C ALA A 37 11.44 -1.72 -13.18
N ALA A 38 12.21 -2.34 -12.27
CA ALA A 38 13.52 -2.89 -12.61
C ALA A 38 13.42 -4.07 -13.58
N LEU A 39 12.44 -4.96 -13.39
CA LEU A 39 12.18 -6.09 -14.30
C LEU A 39 11.65 -5.62 -15.68
N GLU A 40 10.81 -4.59 -15.71
CA GLU A 40 10.35 -3.97 -16.95
C GLU A 40 11.52 -3.32 -17.71
N ALA A 41 12.42 -2.65 -17.00
CA ALA A 41 13.65 -2.08 -17.58
C ALA A 41 14.60 -3.17 -18.12
N SER A 42 14.63 -4.35 -17.52
CA SER A 42 15.36 -5.52 -18.05
C SER A 42 14.63 -6.23 -19.21
N GLY A 43 13.55 -5.65 -19.73
CA GLY A 43 12.81 -6.16 -20.89
C GLY A 43 11.77 -7.24 -20.56
N ILE A 44 11.55 -7.56 -19.29
CA ILE A 44 10.53 -8.53 -18.87
C ILE A 44 9.19 -7.81 -18.78
N ARG A 45 8.39 -7.86 -19.86
CA ARG A 45 7.00 -7.38 -19.83
C ARG A 45 6.14 -8.32 -18.98
N ARG A 46 5.40 -7.74 -18.04
CA ARG A 46 4.38 -8.45 -17.26
C ARG A 46 3.35 -9.06 -18.20
N ARG A 47 3.20 -10.39 -18.21
CA ARG A 47 2.13 -11.10 -18.94
C ARG A 47 0.72 -10.70 -18.49
N SER A 48 0.58 -10.06 -17.33
CA SER A 48 -0.68 -9.56 -16.79
C SER A 48 -1.04 -8.14 -17.24
N GLN A 49 -0.19 -7.47 -18.04
CA GLN A 49 -0.63 -6.28 -18.76
C GLN A 49 -1.67 -6.73 -19.79
N ARG A 50 -2.95 -6.70 -19.40
CA ARG A 50 -4.08 -6.87 -20.32
C ARG A 50 -3.87 -5.86 -21.45
N PRO A 51 -4.03 -6.26 -22.73
CA PRO A 51 -3.97 -5.32 -23.83
C PRO A 51 -4.92 -4.14 -23.53
N PRO A 52 -4.53 -2.90 -23.85
CA PRO A 52 -5.48 -1.79 -23.78
C PRO A 52 -6.73 -2.20 -24.56
N GLU A 53 -7.87 -2.14 -23.90
CA GLU A 53 -9.17 -2.63 -24.38
C GLU A 53 -9.73 -1.67 -25.45
N GLY A 54 -8.97 -1.51 -26.54
CA GLY A 54 -9.18 -0.47 -27.56
C GLY A 54 -8.84 -0.87 -29.00
N ASP A 55 -8.36 -2.09 -29.26
CA ASP A 55 -8.16 -2.63 -30.62
C ASP A 55 -9.13 -3.78 -30.89
N ALA A 56 -10.41 -3.54 -30.63
CA ALA A 56 -11.51 -4.35 -31.15
C ALA A 56 -12.33 -3.47 -32.10
N LYS A 57 -11.75 -3.13 -33.25
CA LYS A 57 -12.51 -2.70 -34.42
C LYS A 57 -11.75 -2.91 -35.73
#